data_AF-A0A0A1ZNZ4-F1
#
_entry.id   AF-A0A0A1ZNZ4-F1
#
_cell.length_a   1.000
_cell.length_b   1.000
_cell.length_c   1.000
_cell.angle_alpha   90.00
_cell.angle_beta   90.00
_cell.angle_gamma   90.00
#
_symmetry.space_group_name_H-M   'P 1'
#
loop_
_entity.id
_entity.type
_entity.pdbx_description
1 polymer ?
#
loop_
_entity_poly.entity_id
_entity_poly.type
_entity_poly.pdbx_seq_one_letter_code
_entity_poly.pdbx_strand_id
1 'polypeptide(L)'
;MIRDSLRNAALGRKVLLVQFMKGGVKQGIDNAVNLCGNLTWVRSSHSFDQYDSEEIENNKNLKKSIHESTYELWNFCKKELLSGENDQIILDEIFLAIERKIINKDDLISTLENRFISGDVILTGTDIPKDFLLMANQITELRS
;
A
#
# COMPACT_ATOMS: atom_id res chain seq x y z
N MET A 1 -7.41 -7.09 9.71
CA MET A 1 -7.07 -6.70 8.33
C MET A 1 -6.57 -7.87 7.48
N ILE A 2 -5.32 -8.36 7.59
CA ILE A 2 -4.82 -9.46 6.72
C ILE A 2 -5.72 -10.71 6.77
N ARG A 3 -6.18 -11.09 7.98
CA ARG A 3 -7.15 -12.19 8.16
C ARG A 3 -8.44 -11.95 7.38
N ASP A 4 -8.93 -10.72 7.38
CA ASP A 4 -10.20 -10.37 6.74
C ASP A 4 -10.03 -10.30 5.21
N SER A 5 -8.86 -9.85 4.72
CA SER A 5 -8.46 -9.93 3.31
C SER A 5 -8.48 -11.38 2.80
N LEU A 6 -7.89 -12.29 3.58
CA LEU A 6 -7.87 -13.71 3.25
C LEU A 6 -9.28 -14.31 3.21
N ARG A 7 -10.13 -13.95 4.19
CA ARG A 7 -11.53 -14.37 4.22
C ARG A 7 -12.30 -13.85 3.01
N ASN A 8 -12.13 -12.58 2.64
CA ASN A 8 -12.81 -11.99 1.49
C ASN A 8 -12.40 -12.69 0.17
N ALA A 9 -11.10 -12.99 0.01
CA ALA A 9 -10.60 -13.73 -1.13
C ALA A 9 -11.16 -15.16 -1.19
N ALA A 10 -11.25 -15.84 -0.05
CA ALA A 10 -11.86 -17.17 0.04
C ALA A 10 -13.37 -17.16 -0.28
N LEU A 11 -14.05 -16.03 -0.09
CA LEU A 11 -15.44 -15.82 -0.49
C LEU A 11 -15.60 -15.43 -1.97
N GLY A 12 -14.53 -15.45 -2.76
CA GLY A 12 -14.56 -15.20 -4.20
C GLY A 12 -14.27 -13.75 -4.62
N ARG A 13 -14.02 -12.83 -3.68
CA ARG A 13 -13.67 -11.44 -4.02
C ARG A 13 -12.23 -11.34 -4.50
N LYS A 14 -11.97 -10.60 -5.56
CA LYS A 14 -10.61 -10.22 -5.97
C LYS A 14 -10.06 -9.18 -4.98
N VAL A 15 -9.03 -9.56 -4.22
CA VAL A 15 -8.43 -8.73 -3.18
C VAL A 15 -6.99 -8.44 -3.55
N LEU A 16 -6.63 -7.15 -3.55
CA LEU A 16 -5.26 -6.70 -3.65
C LEU A 16 -4.80 -6.16 -2.29
N LEU A 17 -3.76 -6.79 -1.72
CA LEU A 17 -3.09 -6.32 -0.51
C LEU A 17 -1.70 -5.78 -0.87
N VAL A 18 -1.47 -4.50 -0.62
CA VAL A 18 -0.19 -3.83 -0.87
C VAL A 18 0.40 -3.38 0.47
N GLN A 19 1.67 -3.67 0.72
CA GLN A 19 2.38 -3.20 1.91
C GLN A 19 3.59 -2.35 1.55
N PHE A 20 3.54 -1.07 1.91
CA PHE A 20 4.60 -0.10 1.59
C PHE A 20 5.82 -0.22 2.50
N MET A 21 5.61 -0.60 3.76
CA MET A 21 6.63 -0.54 4.81
C MET A 21 7.03 -1.90 5.35
N LYS A 22 6.81 -2.95 4.54
CA LYS A 22 7.27 -4.29 4.84
C LYS A 22 7.98 -4.89 3.65
N GLY A 23 9.14 -5.51 3.88
CA GLY A 23 9.87 -6.18 2.81
C GLY A 23 10.69 -7.38 3.30
N GLY A 24 11.89 -7.57 2.78
CA GLY A 24 12.85 -8.57 3.28
C GLY A 24 12.70 -9.98 2.69
N VAL A 25 11.94 -10.15 1.60
CA VAL A 25 11.70 -11.47 0.97
C VAL A 25 11.92 -11.48 -0.55
N LYS A 26 12.66 -10.50 -1.10
CA LYS A 26 12.80 -10.28 -2.56
C LYS A 26 11.46 -10.23 -3.31
N GLN A 27 10.40 -9.82 -2.63
CA GLN A 27 9.13 -9.50 -3.27
C GLN A 27 9.23 -8.16 -4.00
N GLY A 28 8.28 -7.89 -4.87
CA GLY A 28 8.17 -6.70 -5.71
C GLY A 28 6.93 -6.88 -6.58
N ILE A 29 6.61 -5.92 -7.46
CA ILE A 29 5.45 -6.06 -8.35
C ILE A 29 5.59 -7.31 -9.22
N ASP A 30 6.81 -7.62 -9.69
CA ASP A 30 7.11 -8.81 -10.50
C ASP A 30 7.03 -10.14 -9.72
N ASN A 31 7.08 -10.08 -8.38
CA ASN A 31 7.10 -11.24 -7.50
C ASN A 31 5.90 -11.25 -6.53
N ALA A 32 4.73 -10.80 -7.02
CA ALA A 32 3.48 -10.84 -6.27
C ALA A 32 3.12 -12.27 -5.84
N VAL A 33 2.62 -12.42 -4.61
CA VAL A 33 2.18 -13.72 -4.09
C VAL A 33 0.67 -13.84 -4.21
N ASN A 34 0.22 -14.91 -4.86
CA ASN A 34 -1.19 -15.24 -4.98
C ASN A 34 -1.59 -16.27 -3.92
N LEU A 35 -2.57 -15.92 -3.08
CA LEU A 35 -3.15 -16.79 -2.06
C LEU A 35 -4.62 -17.04 -2.36
N CYS A 36 -5.08 -18.28 -2.11
CA CYS A 36 -6.49 -18.68 -2.28
C CYS A 36 -7.09 -18.37 -3.67
N GLY A 37 -6.27 -18.19 -4.70
CA GLY A 37 -6.68 -17.85 -6.07
C GLY A 37 -7.08 -16.39 -6.30
N ASN A 38 -7.59 -15.69 -5.28
CA ASN A 38 -8.16 -14.34 -5.43
C ASN A 38 -7.47 -13.26 -4.59
N LEU A 39 -6.47 -13.59 -3.75
CA LEU A 39 -5.70 -12.59 -3.01
C LEU A 39 -4.34 -12.40 -3.68
N THR A 40 -4.11 -11.25 -4.28
CA THR A 40 -2.79 -10.82 -4.74
C THR A 40 -2.13 -9.98 -3.65
N TRP A 41 -0.96 -10.41 -3.20
CA TRP A 41 -0.19 -9.74 -2.16
C TRP A 41 1.13 -9.21 -2.73
N VAL A 42 1.29 -7.88 -2.69
CA VAL A 42 2.47 -7.18 -3.19
C VAL A 42 3.13 -6.39 -2.06
N ARG A 43 4.46 -6.37 -2.06
CA ARG A 43 5.29 -5.62 -1.12
C ARG A 43 6.36 -4.83 -1.87
N SER A 44 6.89 -3.79 -1.23
CA SER A 44 8.05 -3.10 -1.78
C SER A 44 9.27 -4.01 -1.77
N SER A 45 10.07 -3.95 -2.83
CA SER A 45 11.33 -4.70 -2.93
C SER A 45 12.33 -4.29 -1.86
N HIS A 46 12.44 -2.98 -1.62
CA HIS A 46 13.23 -2.40 -0.55
C HIS A 46 12.36 -1.48 0.30
N SER A 47 12.47 -1.60 1.61
CA SER A 47 11.64 -0.89 2.58
C SER A 47 12.44 -0.56 3.83
N PHE A 48 11.95 0.41 4.62
CA PHE A 48 12.65 0.91 5.81
C PHE A 48 12.80 -0.13 6.93
N ASP A 49 11.94 -1.14 7.00
CA ASP A 49 11.97 -2.20 8.01
C ASP A 49 13.07 -3.26 7.78
N GLN A 50 13.74 -3.22 6.63
CA GLN A 50 14.80 -4.17 6.28
C GLN A 50 16.19 -3.78 6.78
N TYR A 51 16.37 -2.53 7.23
CA TYR A 51 17.67 -1.95 7.51
C TYR A 51 17.60 -1.06 8.75
N ASP A 52 18.72 -0.92 9.44
CA ASP A 52 18.79 0.01 10.56
C ASP A 52 18.74 1.46 10.07
N SER A 53 18.14 2.34 10.87
CA SER A 53 18.00 3.77 10.51
C SER A 53 19.32 4.44 10.16
N GLU A 54 20.41 4.10 10.88
CA GLU A 54 21.76 4.60 10.60
C GLU A 54 22.31 4.10 9.26
N GLU A 55 22.06 2.84 8.89
CA GLU A 55 22.50 2.30 7.60
C GLU A 55 21.80 3.00 6.44
N ILE A 56 20.48 3.19 6.58
CA ILE A 56 19.70 3.96 5.62
C ILE A 56 20.26 5.37 5.54
N GLU A 57 20.51 6.03 6.67
CA GLU A 57 20.99 7.41 6.70
C GLU A 57 22.33 7.59 5.98
N ASN A 58 23.26 6.68 6.24
CA ASN A 58 24.64 6.71 5.76
C ASN A 58 24.79 6.22 4.31
N ASN A 59 23.82 5.48 3.77
CA ASN A 59 23.91 4.90 2.43
C ASN A 59 22.91 5.54 1.45
N LYS A 60 23.41 6.48 0.63
CA LYS A 60 22.61 7.17 -0.42
C LYS A 60 21.99 6.21 -1.43
N ASN A 61 22.69 5.14 -1.81
CA ASN A 61 22.18 4.16 -2.78
C ASN A 61 21.02 3.37 -2.17
N LEU A 62 21.11 3.04 -0.88
CA LEU A 62 20.04 2.36 -0.16
C LEU A 62 18.78 3.23 -0.06
N LYS A 63 18.93 4.51 0.35
CA LYS A 63 17.80 5.47 0.35
C LYS A 63 17.12 5.55 -1.02
N LYS A 64 17.92 5.65 -2.07
CA LYS A 64 17.43 5.71 -3.45
C LYS A 64 16.67 4.43 -3.82
N SER A 65 17.22 3.26 -3.50
CA SER A 65 16.58 1.97 -3.78
C SER A 65 15.23 1.80 -3.07
N ILE A 66 15.14 2.19 -1.79
CA ILE A 66 13.89 2.17 -1.02
C ILE A 66 12.87 3.12 -1.65
N HIS A 67 13.29 4.34 -2.00
CA HIS A 67 12.43 5.32 -2.66
C HIS A 67 11.91 4.80 -4.00
N GLU A 68 12.78 4.30 -4.86
CA GLU A 68 12.41 3.76 -6.17
C GLU A 68 11.45 2.58 -6.05
N SER A 69 11.73 1.62 -5.15
CA SER A 69 10.87 0.44 -4.93
C SER A 69 9.48 0.83 -4.44
N THR A 70 9.40 1.79 -3.52
CA THR A 70 8.13 2.30 -2.96
C THR A 70 7.35 3.07 -4.01
N TYR A 71 8.02 3.90 -4.82
CA TYR A 71 7.40 4.68 -5.88
C TYR A 71 6.90 3.79 -7.04
N GLU A 72 7.66 2.74 -7.38
CA GLU A 72 7.24 1.72 -8.34
C GLU A 72 5.94 1.04 -7.87
N LEU A 73 5.91 0.60 -6.61
CA LEU A 73 4.73 0.01 -5.98
C LEU A 73 3.53 0.94 -6.01
N TRP A 74 3.74 2.23 -5.76
CA TRP A 74 2.69 3.23 -5.87
C TRP A 74 2.13 3.36 -7.29
N ASN A 75 3.00 3.39 -8.32
CA ASN A 75 2.54 3.43 -9.72
C ASN A 75 1.73 2.19 -10.11
N PHE A 76 2.06 1.02 -9.57
CA PHE A 76 1.23 -0.17 -9.71
C PHE A 76 -0.14 0.02 -9.05
N CYS A 77 -0.20 0.51 -7.81
CA CYS A 77 -1.46 0.79 -7.12
C CYS A 77 -2.36 1.74 -7.90
N LYS A 78 -1.80 2.80 -8.50
CA LYS A 78 -2.55 3.74 -9.33
C LYS A 78 -3.26 3.04 -10.49
N LYS A 79 -2.57 2.12 -11.18
CA LYS A 79 -3.17 1.34 -12.27
C LYS A 79 -4.31 0.44 -11.78
N GLU A 80 -4.11 -0.22 -10.65
CA GLU A 80 -5.12 -1.12 -10.05
C GLU A 80 -6.35 -0.36 -9.52
N LEU A 81 -6.15 0.84 -8.98
CA LEU A 81 -7.25 1.72 -8.56
C LEU A 81 -8.07 2.24 -9.76
N LEU A 82 -7.41 2.49 -10.89
CA LEU A 82 -8.07 2.97 -12.11
C LEU A 82 -8.73 1.85 -12.92
N SER A 83 -8.26 0.60 -12.80
CA SER A 83 -8.77 -0.52 -13.58
C SER A 83 -10.16 -0.97 -13.14
N GLY A 84 -10.46 -0.89 -11.84
CA GLY A 84 -11.70 -1.41 -11.27
C GLY A 84 -11.78 -2.94 -11.21
N GLU A 85 -10.68 -3.64 -11.46
CA GLU A 85 -10.64 -5.10 -11.51
C GLU A 85 -10.68 -5.76 -10.13
N ASN A 86 -10.31 -5.03 -9.08
CA ASN A 86 -10.26 -5.54 -7.71
C ASN A 86 -11.52 -5.14 -6.93
N ASP A 87 -12.17 -6.11 -6.31
CA ASP A 87 -13.30 -5.85 -5.42
C ASP A 87 -12.87 -5.19 -4.11
N GLN A 88 -11.60 -5.33 -3.73
CA GLN A 88 -11.01 -4.70 -2.56
C GLN A 88 -9.51 -4.41 -2.78
N ILE A 89 -9.08 -3.19 -2.48
CA ILE A 89 -7.68 -2.78 -2.48
C ILE A 89 -7.31 -2.29 -1.09
N ILE A 90 -6.22 -2.82 -0.53
CA ILE A 90 -5.69 -2.43 0.79
C ILE A 90 -4.30 -1.85 0.59
N LEU A 91 -4.14 -0.58 0.95
CA LEU A 91 -2.88 0.14 0.94
C LEU A 91 -2.35 0.25 2.37
N ASP A 92 -1.59 -0.76 2.78
CA ASP A 92 -1.06 -0.90 4.13
C ASP A 92 0.17 0.00 4.35
N GLU A 93 0.10 0.86 5.36
CA GLU A 93 1.13 1.85 5.73
C GLU A 93 1.42 2.89 4.62
N ILE A 94 0.41 3.25 3.84
CA ILE A 94 0.51 4.29 2.79
C ILE A 94 0.83 5.67 3.38
N PHE A 95 0.31 5.98 4.57
CA PHE A 95 0.52 7.29 5.19
C PHE A 95 1.98 7.48 5.65
N LEU A 96 2.66 6.39 6.03
CA LEU A 96 4.10 6.46 6.30
C LEU A 96 4.89 6.78 5.03
N ALA A 97 4.45 6.33 3.85
CA ALA A 97 5.10 6.67 2.57
C ALA A 97 4.94 8.16 2.22
N ILE A 98 3.82 8.77 2.63
CA ILE A 98 3.59 10.22 2.55
C ILE A 98 4.47 10.97 3.54
N GLU A 99 4.54 10.52 4.80
CA GLU A 99 5.38 11.13 5.85
C GLU A 99 6.86 11.15 5.41
N ARG A 100 7.33 10.05 4.80
CA ARG A 100 8.67 9.92 4.23
C ARG A 100 8.89 10.71 2.93
N LYS A 101 7.87 11.42 2.44
CA LYS A 101 7.88 12.22 1.20
C LYS A 101 8.21 11.43 -0.07
N ILE A 102 7.96 10.12 -0.06
CA ILE A 102 8.14 9.28 -1.25
C ILE A 102 6.90 9.38 -2.15
N ILE A 103 5.72 9.41 -1.53
CA ILE A 103 4.44 9.61 -2.21
C ILE A 103 3.94 11.01 -1.89
N ASN A 104 3.56 11.75 -2.93
CA ASN A 104 2.95 13.05 -2.76
C ASN A 104 1.51 12.87 -2.26
N LYS A 105 1.14 13.61 -1.21
CA LYS A 105 -0.20 13.60 -0.63
C LYS A 105 -1.30 13.89 -1.66
N ASP A 106 -1.09 14.90 -2.50
CA ASP A 106 -2.05 15.35 -3.51
C ASP A 106 -2.13 14.36 -4.68
N ASP A 107 -1.05 13.62 -4.97
CA ASP A 107 -1.08 12.49 -5.93
C ASP A 107 -1.96 11.34 -5.39
N LEU A 108 -1.91 11.04 -4.09
CA LEU A 108 -2.82 10.05 -3.49
C LEU A 108 -4.28 10.54 -3.51
N ILE A 109 -4.55 11.79 -3.12
CA ILE A 109 -5.91 12.37 -3.14
C ILE A 109 -6.47 12.30 -4.57
N SER A 110 -5.76 12.86 -5.55
CA SER A 110 -6.21 12.87 -6.94
C SER A 110 -6.39 11.46 -7.51
N THR A 111 -5.54 10.50 -7.12
CA THR A 111 -5.74 9.09 -7.52
C THR A 111 -7.03 8.52 -6.92
N LEU A 112 -7.32 8.79 -5.64
CA LEU A 112 -8.52 8.27 -4.98
C LEU A 112 -9.80 8.92 -5.47
N GLU A 113 -9.75 10.19 -5.89
CA GLU A 113 -10.88 10.87 -6.52
C GLU A 113 -11.17 10.37 -7.93
N ASN A 114 -10.14 10.01 -8.70
CA ASN A 114 -10.25 9.54 -10.08
C ASN A 114 -10.34 8.01 -10.22
N ARG A 115 -10.25 7.26 -9.12
CA ARG A 115 -10.31 5.79 -9.14
C ARG A 115 -11.62 5.29 -9.72
N PHE A 116 -11.63 4.04 -10.17
CA PHE A 116 -12.88 3.37 -10.50
C PHE A 116 -13.72 3.21 -9.22
N ILE A 117 -15.00 3.58 -9.29
CA ILE A 117 -15.87 3.69 -8.11
C ILE A 117 -16.21 2.31 -7.51
N SER A 118 -16.16 1.24 -8.32
CA SER A 118 -16.37 -0.13 -7.82
C SER A 118 -15.20 -0.58 -6.95
N GLY A 119 -15.52 -1.31 -5.88
CA GLY A 119 -14.56 -1.90 -4.97
C GLY A 119 -14.23 -1.03 -3.75
N ASP A 120 -13.92 -1.72 -2.65
CA ASP A 120 -13.55 -1.11 -1.38
C ASP A 120 -12.06 -0.72 -1.38
N VAL A 121 -11.73 0.51 -0.97
CA VAL A 121 -10.33 0.92 -0.76
C VAL A 121 -10.10 1.17 0.72
N ILE A 122 -9.11 0.47 1.28
CA ILE A 122 -8.73 0.58 2.69
C ILE A 122 -7.32 1.16 2.75
N LEU A 123 -7.16 2.26 3.49
CA LEU A 123 -5.88 2.91 3.74
C LEU A 123 -5.52 2.72 5.22
N THR A 124 -4.26 2.39 5.53
CA THR A 124 -3.80 2.30 6.92
C THR A 124 -2.55 3.13 7.18
N GLY A 125 -2.39 3.48 8.45
CA GLY A 125 -1.22 4.16 9.00
C GLY A 125 -1.55 4.71 10.38
N THR A 126 -0.51 5.15 11.10
CA THR A 126 -0.62 5.66 12.47
C THR A 126 -1.05 7.12 12.51
N ASP A 127 -0.53 7.96 11.62
CA ASP A 127 -0.88 9.39 11.51
C ASP A 127 -1.58 9.66 10.18
N ILE A 128 -2.91 9.74 10.22
CA ILE A 128 -3.75 9.93 9.03
C ILE A 128 -4.06 11.43 8.86
N PRO A 129 -3.64 12.07 7.74
CA PRO A 129 -3.94 13.48 7.52
C PRO A 129 -5.45 13.75 7.43
N LYS A 130 -5.89 14.91 7.94
CA LYS A 130 -7.30 15.30 8.04
C LYS A 130 -8.05 15.22 6.70
N ASP A 131 -7.38 15.55 5.59
CA ASP A 131 -7.97 15.50 4.24
C ASP A 131 -8.52 14.09 3.93
N PHE A 132 -7.81 13.04 4.34
CA PHE A 132 -8.24 11.64 4.15
C PHE A 132 -9.36 11.23 5.11
N LEU A 133 -9.38 11.79 6.33
CA LEU A 133 -10.49 11.56 7.27
C LEU A 133 -11.80 12.13 6.72
N LEU A 134 -11.75 13.31 6.08
CA LEU A 134 -12.93 13.95 5.49
C LEU A 134 -13.41 13.23 4.22
N MET A 135 -12.50 12.61 3.47
CA MET A 135 -12.84 11.84 2.27
C MET A 135 -13.35 10.43 2.58
N ALA A 136 -12.98 9.84 3.72
CA ALA A 136 -13.31 8.47 4.06
C ALA A 136 -14.79 8.27 4.36
N ASN A 137 -15.40 7.21 3.80
CA ASN A 137 -16.76 6.80 4.16
C ASN A 137 -16.81 6.11 5.52
N GLN A 138 -15.72 5.46 5.93
CA GLN A 138 -15.59 4.79 7.21
C GLN A 138 -14.19 5.02 7.78
N ILE A 139 -14.13 5.31 9.08
CA ILE A 139 -12.88 5.48 9.84
C ILE A 139 -12.94 4.48 10.99
N THR A 140 -11.84 3.76 11.20
CA THR A 140 -11.69 2.83 12.34
C THR A 140 -10.40 3.18 13.07
N GLU A 141 -10.52 3.51 14.35
CA GLU A 141 -9.38 3.73 15.24
C GLU A 141 -9.15 2.47 16.07
N LEU A 142 -7.95 1.89 15.98
CA LEU A 142 -7.56 0.75 16.81
C LEU A 142 -6.77 1.28 18.01
N ARG A 143 -7.32 1.12 19.21
CA ARG A 143 -6.65 1.49 20.47
C ARG A 143 -6.12 0.24 21.15
N SER A 144 -4.86 0.33 21.58
CA SER A 144 -4.19 -0.67 22.44
C SER A 144 -4.39 -0.35 23.91
#